data_AF-A0A9D8KV11-F1
#
_entry.id   AF-A0A9D8KV11-F1
#
_cell.length_a   1.000
_cell.length_b   1.000
_cell.length_c   1.000
_cell.angle_alpha   90.00
_cell.angle_beta   90.00
_cell.angle_gamma   90.00
#
_symmetry.space_group_name_H-M   'P 1'
#
loop_
_entity.id
_entity.type
_entity.pdbx_description
1 polymer ?
#
loop_
_entity_poly.entity_id
_entity_poly.type
_entity_poly.pdbx_seq_one_letter_code
_entity_poly.pdbx_strand_id
1 'polypeptide(L)' 'PFAGARISTIDGLRADFGDGCGLVRASNTTPVLVLRFEADDEAALERIKGLFRDQLRQVLPAGTELGF' A
#
# COMPACT_ATOMS: atom_id res chain seq x y z
N PRO A 1 0.75 10.79 5.63
CA PRO A 1 0.22 10.23 4.36
C PRO A 1 -1.04 9.37 4.56
N PHE A 2 -1.04 8.46 5.53
CA PHE A 2 -2.18 7.58 5.82
C PHE A 2 -2.99 8.08 7.04
N ALA A 3 -3.62 9.25 6.90
CA ALA A 3 -4.43 9.81 7.98
C ALA A 3 -5.63 8.90 8.28
N GLY A 4 -5.92 8.70 9.57
CA GLY A 4 -7.02 7.83 10.02
C GLY A 4 -6.72 6.33 9.98
N ALA A 5 -5.54 5.91 9.51
CA ALA A 5 -5.11 4.52 9.59
C ALA A 5 -4.33 4.22 10.87
N ARG A 6 -4.53 3.03 11.43
CA ARG A 6 -3.59 2.44 12.39
C ARG A 6 -2.43 1.83 11.62
N ILE A 7 -1.22 2.27 11.92
CA ILE A 7 0.00 1.83 11.23
C ILE A 7 0.69 0.71 12.01
N SER A 8 1.12 -0.32 11.29
CA SER A 8 2.03 -1.36 11.77
C SER A 8 3.25 -1.44 10.86
N THR A 9 4.44 -1.53 11.46
CA THR A 9 5.73 -1.59 10.76
C THR A 9 6.54 -2.85 11.09
N ILE A 10 5.88 -3.90 11.59
CA ILE A 10 6.54 -5.14 12.03
C ILE A 10 7.12 -5.90 10.83
N ASP A 11 6.39 -5.95 9.72
CA ASP A 11 6.76 -6.64 8.48
C ASP A 11 6.30 -5.81 7.27
N GLY A 12 7.18 -4.90 6.85
CA GLY A 12 6.84 -3.86 5.88
C GLY A 12 6.00 -2.74 6.51
N LEU A 13 5.09 -2.15 5.74
CA LEU A 13 4.15 -1.12 6.18
C LEU A 13 2.74 -1.62 5.93
N ARG A 14 1.96 -1.76 7.01
CA ARG A 14 0.53 -2.02 6.98
C ARG A 14 -0.24 -0.82 7.53
N ALA A 15 -1.25 -0.39 6.81
CA ALA A 15 -2.18 0.65 7.21
C ALA A 15 -3.59 0.06 7.28
N ASP A 16 -4.15 -0.02 8.48
CA ASP A 16 -5.53 -0.47 8.73
C ASP A 16 -6.44 0.78 8.85
N PHE A 17 -7.37 0.95 7.92
CA PHE A 17 -8.43 1.97 7.95
C PHE A 17 -9.73 1.38 8.53
N GLY A 18 -10.73 2.22 8.79
CA GLY A 18 -12.04 1.75 9.25
C GLY A 18 -12.83 0.94 8.20
N ASP A 19 -12.50 1.12 6.92
CA ASP A 19 -13.20 0.61 5.73
C ASP A 19 -12.29 -0.22 4.80
N GLY A 20 -11.11 -0.63 5.30
CA GLY A 20 -10.16 -1.43 4.51
C GLY A 20 -8.73 -1.40 5.04
N CYS A 21 -7.81 -2.04 4.33
CA CYS A 21 -6.39 -2.03 4.65
C CYS A 21 -5.48 -2.06 3.42
N GLY A 22 -4.24 -1.63 3.61
CA GLY A 22 -3.17 -1.76 2.62
C GLY A 22 -1.89 -2.25 3.26
N LEU A 23 -1.16 -3.09 2.54
CA LEU A 23 0.14 -3.65 2.94
C LEU A 23 1.15 -3.48 1.80
N VAL A 24 2.38 -3.10 2.15
CA VAL A 24 3.57 -3.25 1.32
C VAL A 24 4.68 -3.88 2.16
N ARG A 25 5.32 -4.92 1.65
CA ARG A 25 6.49 -5.54 2.30
C ARG A 25 7.50 -6.08 1.30
N ALA A 26 8.73 -6.27 1.73
CA ALA A 26 9.70 -7.04 0.96
C ALA A 26 9.35 -8.54 0.99
N SER A 27 9.49 -9.21 -0.14
CA SER A 27 9.45 -10.67 -0.20
C SER A 27 10.68 -11.25 0.52
N ASN A 28 10.49 -12.35 1.23
CA ASN A 28 11.59 -13.03 1.93
C ASN A 28 12.46 -13.89 1.00
N THR A 29 11.93 -14.29 -0.16
CA THR A 29 12.55 -15.31 -1.03
C THR A 29 12.81 -14.83 -2.45
N THR A 30 12.30 -13.66 -2.83
CA THR A 30 12.47 -13.10 -4.19
C THR A 30 12.70 -11.57 -4.11
N PRO A 31 13.41 -10.97 -5.07
CA PRO A 31 13.73 -9.54 -5.04
C PRO A 31 12.56 -8.68 -5.51
N VAL A 32 11.41 -8.78 -4.84
CA VAL A 32 10.18 -8.06 -5.18
C VAL A 32 9.53 -7.45 -3.94
N LEU A 33 8.78 -6.37 -4.15
CA LEU A 33 7.81 -5.87 -3.18
C LEU A 33 6.49 -6.60 -3.38
N VAL A 34 5.88 -7.04 -2.28
CA VAL A 34 4.55 -7.63 -2.25
C VAL A 34 3.58 -6.61 -1.70
N LEU A 35 2.47 -6.40 -2.41
CA LEU A 35 1.42 -5.49 -2.01
C LEU A 35 0.08 -6.23 -1.92
N ARG A 36 -0.76 -5.80 -0.99
CA ARG A 36 -2.15 -6.28 -0.86
C ARG A 36 -3.05 -5.14 -0.41
N PHE A 37 -4.22 -5.06 -1.01
CA PHE A 37 -5.26 -4.09 -0.66
C PHE A 37 -6.59 -4.81 -0.49
N GLU A 38 -7.32 -4.46 0.55
CA GLU A 38 -8.65 -4.98 0.86
C GLU A 38 -9.52 -3.80 1.32
N ALA A 39 -10.79 -3.76 0.93
CA ALA A 39 -11.73 -2.73 1.34
C ALA A 39 -13.17 -3.23 1.26
N ASP A 40 -14.07 -2.53 1.95
CA ASP A 40 -15.49 -2.90 2.00
C ASP A 40 -16.23 -2.63 0.66
N ASP A 41 -15.72 -1.66 -0.13
CA ASP A 41 -16.23 -1.33 -1.46
C ASP A 41 -15.12 -0.85 -2.41
N GLU A 42 -15.47 -0.73 -3.69
CA GLU A 42 -14.53 -0.35 -4.76
C GLU A 42 -13.99 1.09 -4.58
N ALA A 43 -14.79 2.01 -4.06
CA ALA A 43 -14.37 3.40 -3.88
C ALA A 43 -13.30 3.51 -2.76
N ALA A 44 -13.49 2.77 -1.66
CA ALA A 44 -12.52 2.64 -0.59
C ALA A 44 -11.25 1.93 -1.08
N LEU A 45 -11.39 0.88 -1.91
CA LEU A 45 -10.25 0.15 -2.49
C LEU A 45 -9.37 1.08 -3.34
N GLU A 46 -9.97 1.84 -4.25
CA GLU A 46 -9.25 2.77 -5.12
C GLU A 46 -8.63 3.93 -4.34
N ARG A 47 -9.30 4.44 -3.30
CA ARG A 47 -8.73 5.42 -2.38
C ARG A 47 -7.47 4.88 -1.70
N ILE A 48 -7.51 3.66 -1.16
CA ILE A 48 -6.37 3.04 -0.47
C ILE A 48 -5.22 2.80 -1.46
N LYS A 49 -5.49 2.23 -2.64
CA LYS A 49 -4.47 2.06 -3.70
C LYS A 49 -3.83 3.40 -4.08
N GLY A 50 -4.63 4.45 -4.25
CA GLY A 50 -4.19 5.80 -4.56
C GLY A 50 -3.18 6.34 -3.55
N LEU A 51 -3.49 6.22 -2.25
CA LEU A 51 -2.58 6.65 -1.17
C LEU A 51 -1.22 5.95 -1.25
N PHE A 52 -1.21 4.63 -1.48
CA PHE A 52 0.05 3.88 -1.62
C PHE A 52 0.80 4.26 -2.88
N ARG A 53 0.10 4.44 -4.01
CA ARG A 53 0.69 4.87 -5.29
C ARG A 53 1.41 6.21 -5.14
N ASP A 54 0.80 7.16 -4.45
CA ASP A 54 1.37 8.49 -4.22
C ASP A 54 2.62 8.45 -3.34
N GLN A 55 2.67 7.56 -2.34
CA GLN A 55 3.87 7.39 -1.52
C GLN A 55 4.98 6.66 -2.28
N LEU A 56 4.65 5.60 -3.03
CA LEU A 56 5.65 4.82 -3.76
C LEU A 56 6.30 5.64 -4.89
N ARG A 57 5.56 6.50 -5.58
CA ARG A 57 6.11 7.39 -6.61
C ARG A 57 7.22 8.31 -6.10
N GLN A 58 7.25 8.63 -4.81
CA GLN A 58 8.27 9.50 -4.22
C GLN A 58 9.60 8.78 -3.98
N VAL A 59 9.58 7.45 -3.88
CA VAL A 59 10.74 6.64 -3.50
C VAL A 59 11.21 5.70 -4.61
N LEU A 60 10.35 5.40 -5.58
CA LEU A 60 10.69 4.56 -6.73
C LEU A 60 11.36 5.37 -7.84
N PRO A 61 12.19 4.73 -8.70
CA PRO A 61 12.75 5.38 -9.87
C PRO A 61 11.66 5.99 -10.76
N ALA A 62 11.97 7.14 -11.38
CA ALA A 62 11.09 7.77 -12.34
C ALA A 62 10.72 6.80 -13.48
N GLY A 63 9.43 6.75 -13.83
CA GLY A 63 8.91 5.85 -14.86
C GLY A 63 8.62 4.42 -14.38
N THR A 64 8.76 4.11 -13.09
CA THR A 64 8.33 2.81 -12.54
C THR A 64 6.81 2.68 -12.65
N GLU A 65 6.33 1.69 -13.41
CA GLU A 65 4.91 1.39 -13.52
C GLU A 65 4.40 0.62 -12.30
N LEU A 66 3.27 1.06 -11.74
CA LEU A 66 2.57 0.39 -10.65
C LEU A 66 1.29 -0.20 -11.23
N GLY A 67 1.26 -1.52 -11.42
CA GLY A 67 0.18 -2.27 -12.09
C GLY A 67 -1.07 -2.51 -11.23
N PHE A 68 -1.22 -1.77 -10.13
CA PHE A 68 -2.39 -1.76 -9.26
C PHE A 68 -2.86 -0.33 -9.10
#